data_AF-A0A7Y2GJ42-F1
#
_entry.id   AF-A0A7Y2GJ42-F1
#
_cell.length_a   1.000
_cell.length_b   1.000
_cell.length_c   1.000
_cell.angle_alpha   90.00
_cell.angle_beta   90.00
_cell.angle_gamma   90.00
#
_symmetry.space_group_name_H-M   'P 1'
#
loop_
_entity.id
_entity.type
_entity.pdbx_description
1 polymer ?
#
loop_
_entity_poly.entity_id
_entity_poly.type
_entity_poly.pdbx_seq_one_letter_code
_entity_poly.pdbx_strand_id
1 'polypeptide(L)'
;MSEILPSYLVPARFIKLDSLPLDRNGKTDKKALLESLGTMRESETRFEPPKTDFEVLVADVWKEVLQLDEIGVDDNFLDLGGQSLEAIRVMARISESVRLDIPLREIFEKPTVRLLAGEIESQIRSILNEEKL
;
A
#
# COMPACT_ATOMS: atom_id res chain seq x y z
N MET A 1 1.52 16.35 -11.40
CA MET A 1 0.36 15.79 -10.67
C MET A 1 0.63 15.63 -9.19
N SER A 2 1.80 15.12 -8.78
CA SER A 2 2.22 15.07 -7.37
C SER A 2 2.33 16.44 -6.67
N GLU A 3 2.45 17.53 -7.43
CA GLU A 3 2.48 18.90 -6.89
C GLU A 3 1.08 19.41 -6.44
N ILE A 4 0.00 18.74 -6.83
CA ILE A 4 -1.40 19.15 -6.57
C ILE A 4 -2.27 18.02 -6.02
N LEU A 5 -1.78 16.79 -6.03
CA LEU A 5 -2.44 15.62 -5.44
C LEU A 5 -1.53 15.02 -4.37
N PRO A 6 -2.07 14.67 -3.19
CA PRO A 6 -1.40 13.77 -2.26
C PRO A 6 -0.93 12.50 -2.98
N SER A 7 0.21 11.96 -2.57
CA SER A 7 0.84 10.78 -3.20
C SER A 7 -0.12 9.60 -3.35
N TYR A 8 -1.01 9.37 -2.38
CA TYR A 8 -2.00 8.30 -2.39
C TYR A 8 -3.20 8.53 -3.34
N LEU A 9 -3.35 9.73 -3.91
CA LEU A 9 -4.36 10.04 -4.93
C LEU A 9 -3.76 10.07 -6.35
N VAL A 10 -2.46 9.82 -6.48
CA VAL A 10 -1.81 9.70 -7.78
C VAL A 10 -2.00 8.25 -8.27
N PRO A 11 -2.72 8.03 -9.38
CA PRO A 11 -2.89 6.69 -9.93
C PRO A 11 -1.54 6.04 -10.23
N ALA A 12 -1.37 4.78 -9.83
CA ALA A 12 -0.16 4.02 -10.08
C ALA A 12 0.12 3.82 -11.58
N ARG A 13 -0.92 3.84 -12.42
CA ARG A 13 -0.81 3.71 -13.88
C ARG A 13 -1.80 4.61 -14.61
N PHE A 14 -1.35 5.09 -15.76
CA PHE A 14 -2.18 5.79 -16.74
C PHE A 14 -2.21 4.97 -18.02
N ILE A 15 -3.41 4.80 -18.57
CA ILE A 15 -3.63 3.98 -19.76
C ILE A 15 -4.23 4.88 -20.83
N LYS A 16 -3.57 4.94 -21.97
CA LYS A 16 -4.07 5.68 -23.12
C LYS A 16 -5.12 4.82 -23.82
N LEU A 17 -6.31 5.39 -23.95
CA LEU A 17 -7.39 4.83 -24.76
C LEU A 17 -7.58 5.71 -25.99
N ASP A 18 -7.81 5.10 -27.15
CA ASP A 18 -8.10 5.85 -28.37
C ASP A 18 -9.50 6.49 -28.32
N SER A 19 -10.45 5.84 -27.64
CA SER A 19 -11.78 6.37 -27.34
C SER A 19 -12.35 5.76 -26.07
N LEU A 20 -13.25 6.49 -25.39
CA LEU A 20 -14.01 5.95 -24.27
C LEU A 20 -15.11 5.02 -24.82
N PRO A 21 -15.19 3.76 -24.37
CA PRO A 21 -16.29 2.89 -24.75
C PRO A 21 -17.58 3.42 -24.12
N LEU A 22 -18.60 3.64 -24.94
CA LEU A 22 -19.90 4.14 -24.52
C LEU A 22 -20.97 3.08 -24.74
N ASP A 23 -21.95 3.02 -23.83
CA ASP A 23 -23.17 2.25 -23.96
C ASP A 23 -24.11 2.90 -24.99
N ARG A 24 -25.24 2.24 -25.26
CA ARG A 24 -26.26 2.73 -26.20
C ARG A 24 -26.86 4.09 -25.84
N ASN A 25 -26.73 4.52 -24.58
CA ASN A 25 -27.22 5.79 -24.07
C ASN A 25 -26.12 6.86 -24.03
N GLY A 26 -24.91 6.57 -24.54
CA GLY A 26 -23.77 7.47 -24.53
C GLY A 26 -23.06 7.57 -23.17
N LYS A 27 -23.38 6.72 -22.19
CA LYS A 27 -22.67 6.65 -20.90
C LYS A 27 -21.47 5.72 -21.03
N THR A 28 -20.44 5.89 -20.20
CA THR A 28 -19.29 4.97 -20.21
C THR A 28 -19.71 3.53 -19.93
N ASP A 29 -19.41 2.63 -20.86
CA ASP A 29 -19.58 1.19 -20.66
C ASP A 29 -18.39 0.67 -19.83
N LYS A 30 -18.61 0.55 -18.51
CA LYS A 30 -17.59 0.07 -17.57
C LYS A 30 -17.11 -1.35 -17.89
N LYS A 31 -17.97 -2.19 -18.46
CA LYS A 31 -17.61 -3.58 -18.76
C LYS A 31 -16.70 -3.64 -19.98
N ALA A 32 -17.08 -2.96 -21.05
CA ALA A 32 -16.24 -2.85 -22.25
C ALA A 32 -14.91 -2.15 -21.94
N LEU A 33 -14.93 -1.16 -21.03
CA LEU A 33 -13.71 -0.53 -20.52
C LEU A 33 -12.81 -1.55 -19.81
N LEU A 34 -13.33 -2.32 -18.86
CA LEU A 34 -12.56 -3.36 -18.17
C LEU A 34 -12.02 -4.45 -19.10
N GLU A 35 -12.79 -4.84 -20.12
CA GLU A 35 -12.34 -5.81 -21.13
C GLU A 35 -11.19 -5.27 -21.99
N SER A 36 -11.23 -3.98 -22.37
CA SER A 36 -10.16 -3.33 -23.14
C SER A 36 -8.84 -3.22 -22.39
N LEU A 37 -8.90 -3.29 -21.06
CA LEU A 37 -7.74 -3.23 -20.18
C LEU A 37 -6.95 -4.57 -20.13
N GLY A 38 -7.51 -5.66 -20.67
CA GLY A 38 -6.90 -6.99 -20.64
C GLY A 38 -6.81 -7.56 -19.21
N THR A 39 -6.24 -8.76 -19.07
CA THR A 39 -5.88 -9.32 -17.75
C THR A 39 -4.78 -8.47 -17.14
N MET A 40 -5.15 -7.36 -16.51
CA MET A 40 -4.27 -6.48 -15.73
C MET A 40 -3.84 -7.15 -14.42
N ARG A 41 -3.54 -8.45 -14.44
CA ARG A 41 -2.93 -9.16 -13.33
C ARG A 41 -1.50 -9.44 -13.71
N GLU A 42 -0.63 -8.61 -13.16
CA GLU A 42 0.68 -8.92 -12.60
C GLU A 42 1.40 -7.57 -12.53
N SER A 43 1.47 -7.00 -11.33
CA SER A 43 2.59 -6.12 -11.06
C SER A 43 3.83 -6.99 -11.23
N GLU A 44 4.64 -6.73 -12.26
CA GLU A 44 5.96 -7.35 -12.44
C GLU A 44 6.95 -6.94 -11.33
N THR A 45 6.48 -6.54 -10.16
CA THR A 45 7.29 -6.50 -8.95
C THR A 45 7.73 -7.94 -8.69
N ARG A 46 9.01 -8.22 -8.89
CA ARG A 46 9.59 -9.50 -8.46
C ARG A 46 9.31 -9.64 -6.98
N PHE A 47 8.66 -10.74 -6.61
CA PHE A 47 8.50 -11.09 -5.21
C PHE A 47 9.87 -11.10 -4.52
N GLU A 48 9.99 -10.28 -3.48
CA GLU A 48 11.14 -10.25 -2.59
C GLU A 48 10.64 -10.41 -1.14
N PRO A 49 11.10 -11.43 -0.39
CA PRO A 49 10.59 -11.70 0.95
C PRO A 49 11.13 -10.69 1.99
N PRO A 50 10.40 -10.46 3.10
CA PRO A 50 10.89 -9.71 4.26
C PRO A 50 12.21 -10.26 4.81
N LYS A 51 13.13 -9.36 5.18
CA LYS A 51 14.48 -9.69 5.68
C LYS A 51 14.76 -9.16 7.08
N THR A 52 14.18 -8.01 7.45
CA THR A 52 14.37 -7.42 8.78
C THR A 52 13.23 -7.76 9.72
N ASP A 53 13.46 -7.68 11.04
CA ASP A 53 12.42 -7.94 12.04
C ASP A 53 11.19 -7.03 11.86
N PHE A 54 11.41 -5.77 11.49
CA PHE A 54 10.33 -4.82 11.20
C PHE A 54 9.61 -5.14 9.89
N GLU A 55 10.31 -5.54 8.83
CA GLU A 55 9.67 -5.99 7.59
C GLU A 55 8.81 -7.23 7.84
N VAL A 56 9.31 -8.20 8.62
CA VAL A 56 8.58 -9.41 9.00
C VAL A 56 7.32 -9.05 9.78
N LEU A 57 7.44 -8.20 10.80
CA LEU A 57 6.31 -7.74 11.59
C LEU A 57 5.23 -7.09 10.72
N VAL A 58 5.62 -6.15 9.86
CA VAL A 58 4.67 -5.43 8.99
C VAL A 58 4.01 -6.40 8.01
N ALA A 59 4.78 -7.26 7.36
CA ALA A 59 4.25 -8.25 6.41
C ALA A 59 3.29 -9.24 7.08
N ASP A 60 3.59 -9.71 8.30
CA ASP A 60 2.71 -10.62 9.04
C ASP A 60 1.38 -9.96 9.39
N VAL A 61 1.41 -8.73 9.89
CA VAL A 61 0.17 -7.97 10.17
C VAL A 61 -0.64 -7.76 8.90
N TRP A 62 0.00 -7.45 7.77
CA TRP A 62 -0.70 -7.28 6.50
C TRP A 62 -1.32 -8.59 6.01
N LYS A 63 -0.60 -9.72 6.07
CA LYS A 63 -1.13 -11.04 5.70
C LYS A 63 -2.39 -11.38 6.50
N GLU A 64 -2.37 -11.14 7.81
CA GLU A 64 -3.51 -11.39 8.68
C GLU A 64 -4.71 -10.49 8.35
N VAL A 65 -4.48 -9.19 8.11
CA VAL A 65 -5.56 -8.22 7.89
C VAL A 65 -6.15 -8.34 6.47
N LEU A 66 -5.31 -8.59 5.47
CA LEU A 66 -5.70 -8.70 4.07
C LEU A 66 -6.08 -10.14 3.67
N GLN A 67 -5.85 -11.12 4.55
CA GLN A 67 -6.10 -12.55 4.31
C GLN A 67 -5.31 -13.08 3.10
N LEU A 68 -4.02 -12.78 3.07
CA LEU A 68 -3.07 -13.19 2.03
C LEU A 68 -2.02 -14.14 2.62
N ASP A 69 -1.58 -15.12 1.83
CA ASP A 69 -0.57 -16.09 2.26
C ASP A 69 0.86 -15.52 2.19
N GLU A 70 1.13 -14.69 1.17
CA GLU A 70 2.44 -14.13 0.89
C GLU A 70 2.33 -12.63 0.55
N ILE A 71 3.28 -11.85 1.07
CA ILE A 71 3.44 -10.42 0.80
C ILE A 71 4.94 -10.14 0.62
N GLY A 72 5.30 -9.59 -0.53
CA GLY A 72 6.64 -9.10 -0.83
C GLY A 72 6.88 -7.71 -0.25
N VAL A 73 8.15 -7.36 -0.05
CA VAL A 73 8.52 -6.10 0.62
C VAL A 73 8.18 -4.84 -0.17
N ASP A 74 8.04 -4.97 -1.49
CA ASP A 74 7.66 -3.89 -2.42
C ASP A 74 6.20 -3.94 -2.86
N ASP A 75 5.41 -4.89 -2.33
CA ASP A 75 3.99 -4.94 -2.65
C ASP A 75 3.27 -3.73 -2.06
N ASN A 76 2.47 -3.07 -2.90
CA ASN A 76 1.74 -1.89 -2.50
C ASN A 76 0.45 -2.26 -1.76
N PHE A 77 0.23 -1.69 -0.58
CA PHE A 77 -0.93 -1.94 0.27
C PHE A 77 -2.26 -1.83 -0.47
N LEU A 78 -2.42 -0.79 -1.30
CA LEU A 78 -3.65 -0.54 -2.05
C LEU A 78 -3.83 -1.54 -3.19
N ASP A 79 -2.73 -1.90 -3.87
CA ASP A 79 -2.76 -2.88 -4.97
C ASP A 79 -3.10 -4.29 -4.45
N LEU A 80 -2.72 -4.61 -3.20
CA LEU A 80 -3.12 -5.82 -2.49
C LEU A 80 -4.58 -5.82 -2.01
N GLY A 81 -5.34 -4.75 -2.27
CA GLY A 81 -6.75 -4.61 -1.87
C GLY A 81 -6.95 -3.95 -0.50
N GLY A 82 -5.89 -3.39 0.09
CA GLY A 82 -6.00 -2.60 1.31
C GLY A 82 -6.81 -1.31 1.10
N GLN A 83 -7.78 -1.05 1.97
CA GLN A 83 -8.54 0.19 2.00
C GLN A 83 -8.45 0.83 3.40
N SER A 84 -9.21 1.91 3.64
CA SER A 84 -9.14 2.67 4.89
C SER A 84 -9.40 1.81 6.13
N LEU A 85 -10.32 0.85 6.06
CA LEU A 85 -10.65 0.02 7.22
C LEU A 85 -9.52 -0.98 7.53
N GLU A 86 -8.92 -1.59 6.51
CA GLU A 86 -7.76 -2.47 6.61
C GLU A 86 -6.57 -1.69 7.15
N ALA A 87 -6.33 -0.47 6.63
CA ALA A 87 -5.27 0.41 7.10
C ALA A 87 -5.43 0.75 8.58
N ILE A 88 -6.65 1.06 9.05
CA ILE A 88 -6.92 1.31 10.48
C ILE A 88 -6.61 0.06 11.32
N ARG A 89 -6.95 -1.14 10.86
CA ARG A 89 -6.64 -2.40 11.56
C ARG A 89 -5.15 -2.69 11.60
N VAL A 90 -4.46 -2.51 10.48
CA VAL A 90 -2.99 -2.64 10.38
C VAL A 90 -2.31 -1.67 11.34
N MET A 91 -2.69 -0.38 11.28
CA MET A 91 -2.18 0.68 12.14
C MET A 91 -2.30 0.28 13.61
N ALA A 92 -3.50 -0.11 14.06
CA ALA A 92 -3.73 -0.49 15.45
C ALA A 92 -2.83 -1.65 15.92
N ARG A 93 -2.69 -2.71 15.09
CA ARG A 93 -1.88 -3.89 15.43
C ARG A 93 -0.39 -3.61 15.46
N ILE A 94 0.11 -2.85 14.49
CA ILE A 94 1.52 -2.46 14.45
C ILE A 94 1.83 -1.58 15.66
N SER A 95 1.01 -0.54 15.91
CA SER A 95 1.21 0.38 17.03
C SER A 95 1.24 -0.35 18.38
N GLU A 96 0.37 -1.35 18.57
CA GLU A 96 0.37 -2.21 19.76
C GLU A 96 1.66 -3.04 19.88
N SER A 97 2.13 -3.60 18.76
CA SER A 97 3.31 -4.48 18.72
C SER A 97 4.61 -3.72 19.02
N VAL A 98 4.78 -2.50 18.50
CA VAL A 98 6.00 -1.71 18.69
C VAL A 98 5.89 -0.66 19.80
N ARG A 99 4.71 -0.52 20.43
CA ARG A 99 4.41 0.51 21.45
C ARG A 99 4.71 1.93 20.99
N LEU A 100 4.41 2.22 19.73
CA LEU A 100 4.59 3.51 19.09
C LEU A 100 3.29 3.90 18.40
N ASP A 101 2.87 5.15 18.51
CA ASP A 101 1.69 5.63 17.79
C ASP A 101 2.07 5.88 16.32
N ILE A 102 1.70 4.96 15.44
CA ILE A 102 1.88 5.10 14.00
C ILE A 102 0.68 5.84 13.42
N PRO A 103 0.85 7.06 12.88
CA PRO A 103 -0.26 7.76 12.25
C PRO A 103 -0.80 7.00 11.04
N LEU A 104 -2.12 6.95 10.87
CA LEU A 104 -2.76 6.31 9.70
C LEU A 104 -2.19 6.81 8.35
N ARG A 105 -1.78 8.08 8.31
CA ARG A 105 -1.17 8.70 7.12
C ARG A 105 0.09 7.96 6.65
N GLU A 106 0.89 7.43 7.57
CA GLU A 106 2.14 6.73 7.23
C GLU A 106 1.89 5.51 6.36
N ILE A 107 0.78 4.78 6.56
CA ILE A 107 0.42 3.64 5.71
C ILE A 107 0.19 4.08 4.25
N PHE A 108 -0.34 5.28 4.04
CA PHE A 108 -0.61 5.81 2.69
C PHE A 108 0.60 6.52 2.07
N GLU A 109 1.47 7.13 2.88
CA GLU A 109 2.71 7.76 2.40
C GLU A 109 3.85 6.76 2.21
N LYS A 110 3.84 5.65 2.95
CA LYS A 110 4.79 4.53 2.91
C LYS A 110 4.03 3.24 2.54
N PRO A 111 3.48 3.15 1.32
CA PRO A 111 2.49 2.12 0.99
C PRO A 111 3.10 0.73 0.72
N THR A 112 4.36 0.48 1.06
CA THR A 112 4.98 -0.85 0.94
C THR A 112 5.55 -1.28 2.29
N VAL A 113 5.68 -2.59 2.49
CA VAL A 113 6.26 -3.17 3.71
C VAL A 113 7.64 -2.56 4.00
N ARG A 114 8.52 -2.47 2.98
CA ARG A 114 9.86 -1.89 3.11
C ARG A 114 9.83 -0.45 3.61
N LEU A 115 8.98 0.38 3.01
CA LEU A 115 8.89 1.79 3.35
C LEU A 115 8.33 1.99 4.77
N LEU A 116 7.27 1.26 5.12
CA LEU A 116 6.64 1.38 6.43
C LEU A 116 7.54 0.82 7.54
N ALA A 117 8.20 -0.31 7.32
CA ALA A 117 9.14 -0.89 8.26
C ALA A 117 10.34 0.04 8.51
N GLY A 118 10.89 0.65 7.46
CA GLY A 118 11.98 1.62 7.59
C GLY A 118 11.59 2.88 8.37
N GLU A 119 10.36 3.35 8.21
CA GLU A 119 9.83 4.48 8.99
C GLU A 119 9.70 4.13 10.48
N ILE A 120 9.13 2.97 10.80
CA ILE A 120 9.01 2.47 12.18
C ILE A 120 10.39 2.34 12.83
N GLU A 121 11.36 1.74 12.11
CA GLU A 121 12.72 1.59 12.60
C GLU A 121 13.38 2.95 12.87
N SER A 122 13.20 3.91 11.95
CA SER A 122 13.73 5.28 12.08
C SER A 122 13.18 5.97 13.33
N GLN A 123 11.87 5.90 13.57
CA GLN A 123 11.24 6.53 14.74
C GLN A 123 11.73 5.91 16.06
N ILE A 124 11.81 4.57 16.13
CA ILE A 124 12.34 3.88 17.32
C ILE A 124 13.78 4.29 17.59
N ARG A 125 14.62 4.35 16.55
CA ARG A 125 16.02 4.80 16.69
C ARG A 125 16.11 6.25 17.16
N SER A 126 15.22 7.15 16.71
CA SER A 126 15.18 8.54 17.19
C SER A 126 14.88 8.61 18.69
N ILE A 127 13.87 7.90 19.15
CA ILE A 127 13.46 7.87 20.56
C ILE A 127 14.61 7.36 21.46
N LEU A 128 15.26 6.27 21.06
CA LEU A 128 16.39 5.69 21.82
C LEU A 128 17.62 6.61 21.88
N ASN A 129 17.78 7.50 20.91
CA ASN A 129 18.86 8.48 20.90
C ASN A 129 18.55 9.68 21.80
N GLU A 130 17.27 10.09 21.90
CA GLU A 130 16.83 11.16 22.79
C GLU A 130 16.87 10.76 24.27
N GLU A 131 16.56 9.51 24.62
CA GLU A 131 16.66 9.01 26.01
C GLU A 131 18.10 8.85 26.51
N LYS A 132 19.10 8.89 25.62
CA LYS A 132 20.52 8.78 25.97
C LYS A 132 21.21 10.14 26.20
N LEU A 133 20.48 11.25 26.07
CA LEU A 133 20.96 12.61 26.31
C LEU A 133 20.51 13.11 27.69
#